data_AF-A0A6I2XNE5-F1
#
_entry.id   AF-A0A6I2XNE5-F1
#
_cell.length_a   1.000
_cell.length_b   1.000
_cell.length_c   1.000
_cell.angle_alpha   90.00
_cell.angle_beta   90.00
_cell.angle_gamma   90.00
#
_symmetry.space_group_name_H-M   'P 1'
#
loop_
_entity.id
_entity.type
_entity.pdbx_description
1 polymer ?
#
loop_
_entity_poly.entity_id
_entity_poly.type
_entity_poly.pdbx_seq_one_letter_code
_entity_poly.pdbx_strand_id
1 'polypeptide(L)'
;MSDVIFRSDVTVELVRANASDQDVLFAARVSTQGEQSLEAATANKDAETDKRDRGLINYLMRDRHGSPFEHNSMTFYVQAPIFVFREFMRHRI
;
A
#
# COMPACT_ATOMS: atom_id res chain seq x y z
N MET A 1 35.74 -18.20 -22.95
CA MET A 1 34.37 -18.59 -22.58
C MET A 1 34.12 -17.98 -21.22
N SER A 2 33.05 -17.20 -21.05
CA SER A 2 32.64 -16.74 -19.72
C SER A 2 32.06 -17.93 -18.95
N ASP A 3 32.46 -18.09 -17.69
CA ASP A 3 31.96 -19.15 -16.82
C ASP A 3 30.51 -18.89 -16.42
N VAL A 4 29.69 -19.95 -16.40
CA VAL A 4 28.27 -19.90 -16.02
C VAL A 4 28.14 -19.97 -14.51
N ILE A 5 27.35 -19.08 -13.91
CA ILE A 5 27.04 -19.07 -12.48
C ILE A 5 25.57 -19.45 -12.29
N PHE A 6 25.33 -20.55 -11.57
CA PHE A 6 23.99 -20.96 -11.17
C PHE A 6 23.57 -20.23 -9.90
N ARG A 7 22.32 -19.76 -9.87
CA ARG A 7 21.70 -19.06 -8.74
C ARG A 7 20.34 -19.67 -8.44
N SER A 8 19.93 -19.59 -7.17
CA SER A 8 18.64 -20.09 -6.68
C SER A 8 17.89 -19.06 -5.83
N ASP A 9 18.36 -17.81 -5.83
CA ASP A 9 17.85 -16.72 -5.03
C ASP A 9 17.05 -15.71 -5.86
N VAL A 10 16.07 -15.08 -5.20
CA VAL A 10 15.28 -13.97 -5.72
C VAL A 10 15.36 -12.86 -4.68
N THR A 11 15.66 -11.64 -5.11
CA THR A 11 15.81 -10.49 -4.22
C THR A 11 14.66 -9.51 -4.45
N VAL A 12 14.09 -8.99 -3.36
CA VAL A 12 13.10 -7.91 -3.38
C VAL A 12 13.50 -6.89 -2.33
N GLU A 13 13.63 -5.63 -2.73
CA GLU A 13 13.98 -4.53 -1.84
C GLU A 13 13.00 -3.38 -2.02
N LEU A 14 12.50 -2.83 -0.91
CA LEU A 14 11.67 -1.63 -0.92
C LEU A 14 12.58 -0.41 -1.12
N VAL A 15 12.47 0.22 -2.29
CA VAL A 15 13.28 1.40 -2.65
C VAL A 15 12.61 2.69 -2.16
N ARG A 16 11.28 2.76 -2.28
CA ARG A 16 10.49 3.93 -1.89
C ARG A 16 9.07 3.50 -1.53
N ALA A 17 8.52 4.09 -0.47
CA ALA A 17 7.10 4.00 -0.15
C ALA A 17 6.55 5.40 0.14
N ASN A 18 5.40 5.69 -0.44
CA ASN A 18 4.48 6.71 0.04
C ASN A 18 3.16 5.98 0.30
N ALA A 19 3.11 5.34 1.47
CA ALA A 19 2.00 4.49 1.86
C ALA A 19 1.85 4.49 3.39
N SER A 20 0.70 4.96 3.87
CA SER A 20 0.33 4.97 5.29
C SER A 20 -1.14 4.66 5.46
N ASP A 21 -1.51 4.03 6.58
CA ASP A 21 -2.91 3.82 6.95
C ASP A 21 -3.68 5.16 7.01
N GLN A 22 -3.00 6.26 7.31
CA GLN A 22 -3.60 7.59 7.32
C GLN A 22 -4.03 8.07 5.93
N ASP A 23 -3.30 7.69 4.88
CA ASP A 23 -3.65 8.07 3.50
C ASP A 23 -4.97 7.41 3.09
N VAL A 24 -5.17 6.15 3.49
CA VAL A 24 -6.42 5.41 3.29
C VAL A 24 -7.57 6.04 4.06
N LEU A 25 -7.35 6.37 5.34
CA LEU A 25 -8.37 6.96 6.20
C LEU A 25 -8.79 8.35 5.73
N PHE A 26 -7.83 9.16 5.32
CA PHE A 26 -8.07 10.49 4.76
C PHE A 26 -8.87 10.39 3.45
N ALA A 27 -8.44 9.54 2.52
CA ALA A 27 -9.14 9.29 1.27
C ALA A 27 -10.57 8.76 1.47
N ALA A 28 -10.81 7.93 2.49
CA ALA A 28 -12.15 7.46 2.82
C ALA A 28 -13.02 8.54 3.47
N ARG A 29 -12.44 9.36 4.37
CA ARG A 29 -13.17 10.38 5.13
C ARG A 29 -13.57 11.58 4.28
N VAL A 30 -12.81 11.93 3.25
CA VAL A 30 -13.16 13.08 2.38
C VAL A 30 -14.57 12.93 1.79
N SER A 31 -15.03 11.70 1.53
CA SER A 31 -16.37 11.43 1.01
C SER A 31 -17.50 11.67 2.02
N THR A 32 -17.21 11.73 3.32
CA THR A 32 -18.23 11.87 4.39
C THR A 32 -18.09 13.16 5.19
N GLN A 33 -16.86 13.61 5.41
CA GLN A 33 -16.51 14.77 6.24
C GLN A 33 -16.03 15.97 5.42
N GLY A 34 -15.78 15.80 4.11
CA GLY A 34 -15.33 16.89 3.24
C GLY A 34 -14.05 17.55 3.76
N GLU A 35 -14.06 18.88 3.84
CA GLU A 35 -12.91 19.70 4.29
C GLU A 35 -12.50 19.44 5.74
N GLN A 36 -13.42 18.98 6.60
CA GLN A 36 -13.13 18.66 8.02
C GLN A 36 -12.16 17.48 8.19
N SER A 37 -11.95 16.70 7.12
CA SER A 37 -10.96 15.62 7.11
C SER A 37 -9.53 16.11 7.34
N LEU A 38 -9.19 17.37 7.00
CA LEU A 38 -7.87 17.95 7.26
C LEU A 38 -7.58 18.15 8.75
N GLU A 39 -8.57 18.61 9.51
CA GLU A 39 -8.44 18.81 10.96
C GLU A 39 -8.33 17.46 11.68
N ALA A 40 -9.11 16.47 11.23
CA ALA A 40 -9.03 15.12 11.76
C ALA A 40 -7.68 14.43 11.47
N ALA A 41 -7.02 14.76 10.35
CA ALA A 41 -5.70 14.24 10.00
C ALA A 41 -4.55 14.87 10.83
N THR A 42 -4.76 16.08 11.37
CA THR A 42 -3.76 16.80 12.18
C THR A 42 -4.02 16.69 13.69
N ALA A 43 -5.16 16.12 14.09
CA ALA A 43 -5.50 15.89 15.49
C ALA A 43 -4.61 14.81 16.15
N ASN A 44 -4.34 14.98 17.45
CA ASN A 44 -3.59 14.00 18.23
C ASN A 44 -4.29 12.63 18.25
N LYS A 45 -3.51 11.58 18.02
CA LYS A 45 -3.99 10.20 18.06
C LYS A 45 -3.99 9.69 19.49
N ASP A 46 -5.18 9.45 20.01
CA ASP A 46 -5.39 8.72 21.26
C ASP A 46 -5.81 7.28 20.96
N ALA A 47 -5.67 6.40 21.95
CA ALA A 47 -5.94 4.96 21.78
C ALA A 47 -7.38 4.64 21.30
N GLU A 48 -8.36 5.49 21.59
CA GLU A 48 -9.72 5.33 21.09
C GLU A 48 -9.86 5.72 19.61
N THR A 49 -9.09 6.72 19.15
CA THR A 49 -9.03 7.10 17.74
C THR A 49 -8.39 5.98 16.92
N ASP A 50 -7.31 5.37 17.40
CA ASP A 50 -6.65 4.24 16.73
C ASP A 50 -7.58 3.02 16.57
N LYS A 51 -8.42 2.73 17.57
CA LYS A 51 -9.43 1.65 17.48
C LYS A 51 -10.46 1.94 16.38
N ARG A 52 -10.93 3.19 16.29
CA ARG A 52 -11.91 3.61 15.26
C ARG A 52 -11.31 3.58 13.87
N ASP A 53 -10.07 4.08 13.72
CA ASP A 53 -9.30 4.06 12.48
C ASP A 53 -9.15 2.63 11.94
N ARG A 54 -8.70 1.72 12.80
CA ARG A 54 -8.59 0.29 12.45
C ARG A 54 -9.95 -0.32 12.09
N GLY A 55 -11.01 0.04 12.83
CA GLY A 55 -12.38 -0.38 12.54
C GLY A 55 -12.84 0.04 11.15
N LEU A 56 -12.53 1.27 10.74
CA LEU A 56 -12.84 1.80 9.42
C LEU A 56 -12.07 1.06 8.31
N ILE A 57 -10.76 0.86 8.45
CA ILE A 57 -9.97 0.09 7.47
C ILE A 57 -10.54 -1.32 7.27
N ASN A 58 -10.87 -2.00 8.37
CA ASN A 58 -11.48 -3.33 8.32
C ASN A 58 -12.85 -3.32 7.61
N TYR A 59 -13.67 -2.31 7.87
CA TYR A 59 -14.96 -2.13 7.20
C TYR A 59 -14.77 -1.95 5.68
N LEU A 60 -13.86 -1.08 5.27
CA LEU A 60 -13.57 -0.82 3.84
C LEU A 60 -13.09 -2.09 3.13
N MET A 61 -12.20 -2.85 3.76
CA MET A 61 -11.70 -4.12 3.23
C MET A 61 -12.80 -5.18 3.11
N ARG A 62 -13.62 -5.36 4.16
CA ARG A 62 -14.74 -6.32 4.18
C ARG A 62 -15.72 -6.06 3.04
N ASP A 63 -16.05 -4.79 2.81
CA ASP A 63 -17.05 -4.39 1.83
C ASP A 63 -16.45 -4.15 0.43
N ARG A 64 -15.15 -4.45 0.26
CA ARG A 64 -14.39 -4.29 -1.00
C ARG A 64 -14.41 -2.86 -1.54
N HIS A 65 -14.43 -1.89 -0.64
CA HIS A 65 -14.28 -0.49 -1.01
C HIS A 65 -12.79 -0.17 -1.22
N GLY A 66 -12.30 -0.49 -2.42
CA GLY A 66 -10.88 -0.48 -2.76
C GLY A 66 -10.28 0.89 -3.08
N SER A 67 -11.08 1.86 -3.57
CA SER A 67 -10.56 3.15 -4.03
C SER A 67 -9.74 3.93 -2.99
N PRO A 68 -10.06 3.92 -1.67
CA PRO A 68 -9.20 4.59 -0.69
C PRO A 68 -7.78 3.99 -0.58
N PHE A 69 -7.59 2.72 -0.96
CA PHE A 69 -6.29 2.05 -0.90
C PHE A 69 -5.38 2.40 -2.07
N GLU A 70 -5.92 2.98 -3.14
CA GLU A 70 -5.17 3.39 -4.34
C GLU A 70 -4.40 4.71 -4.16
N HIS A 71 -4.60 5.41 -3.03
CA HIS A 71 -3.90 6.65 -2.69
C HIS A 71 -2.47 6.44 -2.17
N ASN A 72 -1.88 5.27 -2.43
CA ASN A 72 -0.58 4.86 -1.94
C ASN A 72 0.29 4.37 -3.11
N SER A 73 1.61 4.45 -2.93
CA SER A 73 2.56 3.89 -3.89
C SER A 73 3.75 3.23 -3.21
N MET A 74 4.21 2.12 -3.78
CA MET A 74 5.41 1.40 -3.36
C MET A 74 6.26 1.09 -4.59
N THR A 75 7.56 1.30 -4.48
CA THR A 75 8.54 1.01 -5.54
C THR A 75 9.51 -0.04 -5.04
N PHE A 76 9.60 -1.15 -5.76
CA PHE A 76 10.46 -2.27 -5.42
C PHE A 76 11.58 -2.45 -6.45
N TYR A 77 12.78 -2.72 -5.97
CA TYR A 77 13.81 -3.37 -6.77
C TYR A 77 13.57 -4.88 -6.69
N VAL A 78 13.50 -5.55 -7.84
CA VAL A 78 13.27 -6.99 -7.93
C VAL A 78 14.34 -7.59 -8.81
N GLN A 79 15.05 -8.60 -8.31
CA GLN A 79 15.98 -9.42 -9.08
C GLN A 79 15.43 -10.85 -9.14
N ALA A 80 14.93 -11.27 -10.29
CA ALA A 80 14.31 -12.58 -10.49
C ALA A 80 14.64 -13.18 -11.87
N PRO A 81 14.54 -14.51 -12.04
CA PRO A 81 14.63 -15.16 -13.35
C PRO A 81 13.55 -14.67 -14.32
N ILE A 82 13.84 -14.70 -15.62
CA ILE A 82 12.92 -14.21 -16.68
C ILE A 82 11.54 -14.86 -16.61
N PHE A 83 11.46 -16.17 -16.34
CA PHE A 83 10.17 -16.86 -16.27
C PHE A 83 9.28 -16.33 -15.13
N VAL A 84 9.87 -15.85 -14.03
CA VAL A 84 9.14 -15.19 -12.94
C VAL A 84 8.64 -13.81 -13.39
N PHE A 85 9.48 -13.02 -14.07
CA PHE A 85 9.06 -11.73 -14.61
C PHE A 85 7.94 -11.83 -15.65
N ARG A 86 7.89 -12.92 -16.43
CA ARG A 86 6.81 -13.16 -17.39
C ARG A 86 5.44 -13.33 -16.72
N GLU A 87 5.40 -13.87 -15.51
CA GLU A 87 4.19 -13.93 -14.70
C GLU A 87 3.94 -12.61 -13.97
N PHE A 88 4.99 -12.00 -13.41
CA PHE A 88 4.85 -10.77 -12.64
C PHE A 88 4.35 -9.58 -13.49
N MET A 89 4.81 -9.45 -14.73
CA MET A 89 4.38 -8.39 -15.65
C MET A 89 2.97 -8.61 -16.24
N ARG A 90 2.23 -9.64 -15.80
CA ARG A 90 0.80 -9.81 -16.11
C ARG A 90 -0.08 -8.88 -15.27
N HIS A 91 0.44 -8.36 -14.15
CA HIS A 91 -0.20 -7.34 -13.33
C HIS A 91 0.00 -5.98 -14.00
N ARG A 92 -1.08 -5.40 -14.52
CA ARG A 92 -1.05 -4.19 -15.37
C ARG A 92 -1.39 -2.90 -14.63
N ILE A 93 -1.75 -3.01 -13.36
CA ILE A 93 -2.15 -1.94 -12.44
C ILE A 93 -1.22 -2.01 -11.24
#